data_AF-A0A9Y2IN73-F1
#
_entry.id   AF-A0A9Y2IN73-F1
#
_cell.length_a   1.000
_cell.length_b   1.000
_cell.length_c   1.000
_cell.angle_alpha   90.00
_cell.angle_beta   90.00
_cell.angle_gamma   90.00
#
_symmetry.space_group_name_H-M   'P 1'
#
loop_
_entity.id
_entity.type
_entity.pdbx_description
1 polymer ?
#
loop_
_entity_poly.entity_id
_entity_poly.type
_entity_poly.pdbx_seq_one_letter_code
_entity_poly.pdbx_strand_id
1 'polypeptide(L)'
;MAEQRYLEIAAELRRRIADGELVPGAKVPSTRRIAVEWGVATATAAKALAALGQEGLVRAEPRSGTVVAGRKPEPKPRPRPPGLSRERIVRTAITIADEEGIAALSMRGVAARLGVAAMAPYRYVAGRDELVLLMADAAFGERGYPARPSGDWRTRLELTGRTLWSLYRRHPWLAQLSPITRPLPLANLATHAEEALSALDGFGLSAKQLCDLHVLFFSYIQGVAIHLERERHAAGTSGLTEDEWLATQAPGHTAIMASGRHPVFTRMLTTLEEDGYDLDLDELFELGLRSLLDGVSLRLA
;
A
#
# COMPACT_ATOMS: atom_id res chain seq x y z
N MET A 1 51.45 -18.98 34.57
CA MET A 1 50.93 -18.79 35.95
C MET A 1 50.25 -17.43 36.15
N ALA A 2 50.93 -16.29 35.92
CA ALA A 2 50.34 -14.96 36.17
C ALA A 2 49.14 -14.59 35.25
N GLU A 3 49.09 -15.15 34.04
CA GLU A 3 48.01 -14.90 33.07
C GLU A 3 46.68 -15.55 33.44
N GLN A 4 46.72 -16.72 34.09
CA GLN A 4 45.50 -17.37 34.60
C GLN A 4 44.94 -16.64 35.83
N ARG A 5 45.81 -16.13 36.70
CA ARG A 5 45.41 -15.49 37.96
C ARG A 5 44.62 -14.20 37.79
N TYR A 6 44.93 -13.36 36.79
CA TYR A 6 44.13 -12.13 36.59
C TYR A 6 42.71 -12.42 36.10
N LEU A 7 42.51 -13.51 35.33
CA LEU A 7 41.18 -13.93 34.86
C LEU A 7 40.31 -14.44 36.01
N GLU A 8 40.89 -15.20 36.95
CA GLU A 8 40.21 -15.64 38.18
C GLU A 8 39.76 -14.45 39.03
N ILE A 9 40.64 -13.46 39.23
CA ILE A 9 40.33 -12.23 39.96
C ILE A 9 39.21 -11.45 39.29
N ALA A 10 39.27 -11.29 37.96
CA ALA A 10 38.24 -10.58 37.19
C ALA A 10 36.90 -11.33 37.25
N ALA A 11 36.90 -12.66 37.18
CA ALA A 11 35.69 -13.47 37.27
C ALA A 11 35.01 -13.34 38.63
N GLU A 12 35.78 -13.37 39.73
CA GLU A 12 35.22 -13.21 41.07
C GLU A 12 34.64 -11.80 41.28
N LEU A 13 35.37 -10.76 40.88
CA LEU A 13 34.85 -9.38 40.97
C LEU A 13 33.61 -9.17 40.09
N ARG A 14 33.54 -9.81 38.92
CA ARG A 14 32.34 -9.81 38.06
C ARG A 14 31.15 -10.46 38.75
N ARG A 15 31.37 -11.61 39.40
CA ARG A 15 30.33 -12.31 40.17
C ARG A 15 29.78 -11.41 41.29
N ARG A 16 30.66 -10.76 42.06
CA ARG A 16 30.26 -9.85 43.15
C ARG A 16 29.48 -8.61 42.68
N ILE A 17 29.76 -8.12 41.47
CA ILE A 17 28.96 -7.06 40.84
C ILE A 17 27.59 -7.59 40.41
N ALA A 18 27.55 -8.78 39.80
CA ALA A 18 26.31 -9.41 39.34
C ALA A 18 25.36 -9.77 40.51
N ASP A 19 25.92 -10.28 41.61
CA ASP A 19 25.17 -10.67 42.81
C ASP A 19 24.75 -9.47 43.67
N GLY A 20 25.15 -8.25 43.29
CA GLY A 20 24.79 -7.01 43.99
C GLY A 20 25.59 -6.71 45.26
N GLU A 21 26.61 -7.50 45.58
CA GLU A 21 27.54 -7.21 46.70
C GLU A 21 28.32 -5.92 46.46
N LEU A 22 28.68 -5.64 45.20
CA LEU A 22 29.29 -4.39 44.78
C LEU A 22 28.27 -3.59 43.95
N VAL A 23 27.49 -2.76 44.65
CA VAL A 23 26.43 -1.94 44.02
C VAL A 23 27.01 -0.86 43.09
N PRO A 24 26.25 -0.40 42.09
CA PRO A 24 26.74 0.65 41.19
C PRO A 24 27.12 1.92 41.94
N GLY A 25 28.29 2.49 41.62
CA GLY A 25 28.90 3.61 42.34
C GLY A 25 29.72 3.22 43.57
N ALA A 26 29.66 1.96 44.03
CA ALA A 26 30.53 1.50 45.11
C ALA A 26 31.99 1.37 44.64
N LYS A 27 32.92 1.60 45.57
CA LYS A 27 34.36 1.43 45.31
C LYS A 27 34.70 -0.04 45.19
N VAL A 28 35.38 -0.42 44.10
CA VAL A 28 35.98 -1.76 44.02
C VAL A 28 37.31 -1.77 44.78
N PRO A 29 37.77 -2.96 45.25
CA PRO A 29 39.07 -3.07 45.92
C PRO A 29 40.20 -2.48 45.05
N SER A 30 41.10 -1.73 45.68
CA SER A 30 42.22 -1.11 44.97
C SER A 30 43.22 -2.16 44.46
N THR A 31 44.02 -1.82 43.44
CA THR A 31 45.06 -2.71 42.89
C THR A 31 45.96 -3.30 43.97
N ARG A 32 46.36 -2.47 44.95
CA ARG A 32 47.19 -2.91 46.08
C ARG A 32 46.47 -3.88 47.01
N ARG A 33 45.17 -3.67 47.27
CA ARG A 33 44.36 -4.56 48.11
C ARG A 33 44.16 -5.92 47.43
N ILE A 34 43.83 -5.91 46.14
CA ILE A 34 43.69 -7.13 45.34
C ILE A 34 45.00 -7.92 45.32
N ALA A 35 46.14 -7.24 45.13
CA ALA A 35 47.45 -7.87 45.13
C ALA A 35 47.77 -8.60 46.45
N VAL A 36 47.43 -7.99 47.59
CA VAL A 36 47.60 -8.59 48.92
C VAL A 36 46.64 -9.75 49.14
N GLU A 37 45.34 -9.56 48.88
CA GLU A 37 44.31 -10.58 49.13
C GLU A 37 44.51 -11.85 48.28
N TRP A 38 44.99 -11.69 47.05
CA TRP A 38 45.17 -12.81 46.11
C TRP A 38 46.63 -13.30 46.03
N GLY A 39 47.55 -12.69 46.77
CA GLY A 39 48.97 -13.05 46.75
C GLY A 39 49.60 -12.90 45.35
N VAL A 40 49.21 -11.88 44.58
CA VAL A 40 49.68 -11.63 43.21
C VAL A 40 50.45 -10.32 43.09
N ALA A 41 51.22 -10.17 42.01
CA ALA A 41 51.88 -8.90 41.71
C ALA A 41 50.86 -7.78 41.43
N THR A 42 51.18 -6.54 41.81
CA THR A 42 50.32 -5.36 41.57
C THR A 42 49.95 -5.16 40.11
N ALA A 43 50.84 -5.53 39.18
CA ALA A 43 50.57 -5.49 37.75
C ALA A 43 49.46 -6.47 37.31
N THR A 44 49.38 -7.65 37.94
CA THR A 44 48.33 -8.65 37.71
C THR A 44 46.98 -8.16 38.23
N ALA A 45 46.97 -7.54 39.42
CA ALA A 45 45.77 -6.90 39.97
C ALA A 45 45.28 -5.71 39.11
N ALA A 46 46.20 -4.90 38.60
CA ALA A 46 45.88 -3.82 37.67
C ALA A 46 45.29 -4.37 36.35
N LYS A 47 45.85 -5.47 35.81
CA LYS A 47 45.32 -6.14 34.61
C LYS A 47 43.89 -6.67 34.81
N ALA A 48 43.57 -7.20 35.99
CA ALA A 48 42.22 -7.64 36.33
C ALA A 48 41.20 -6.48 36.35
N LEU A 49 41.55 -5.35 36.99
CA LEU A 49 40.68 -4.16 36.98
C LEU A 49 40.55 -3.53 35.59
N ALA A 50 41.60 -3.57 34.78
CA ALA A 50 41.57 -3.09 33.40
C ALA A 50 40.61 -3.92 32.53
N ALA A 51 40.61 -5.25 32.67
CA ALA A 51 39.68 -6.13 31.96
C ALA A 51 38.21 -5.82 32.31
N LEU A 52 37.89 -5.64 33.59
CA LEU A 52 36.55 -5.21 34.02
C LEU A 52 36.17 -3.82 33.50
N GLY A 53 37.14 -2.93 33.32
CA GLY A 53 36.94 -1.61 32.72
C GLY A 53 36.60 -1.69 31.23
N GLN A 54 37.25 -2.60 30.48
CA GLN A 54 36.92 -2.87 29.07
C GLN A 54 35.51 -3.45 28.91
N GLU A 55 35.05 -4.24 29.88
CA GLU A 55 33.68 -4.78 29.93
C GLU A 55 32.63 -3.74 30.38
N GLY A 56 33.07 -2.53 30.75
CA GLY A 56 32.18 -1.47 31.23
C GLY A 56 31.57 -1.72 32.61
N LEU A 57 32.09 -2.70 33.36
CA LEU A 57 31.61 -3.06 34.70
C LEU A 57 32.18 -2.13 35.78
N VAL A 58 33.34 -1.53 35.53
CA VAL A 58 33.98 -0.58 36.43
C VAL A 58 34.54 0.62 35.67
N ARG A 59 34.70 1.75 36.36
CA ARG A 59 35.34 2.95 35.80
C ARG A 59 36.32 3.56 36.80
N ALA A 60 37.41 4.14 36.30
CA ALA A 60 38.32 4.91 37.12
C ALA A 60 37.74 6.31 37.38
N GLU A 61 37.66 6.72 38.64
CA GLU A 61 37.27 8.07 39.05
C GLU A 61 38.48 8.84 39.61
N PRO A 62 38.73 10.08 39.14
CA PRO A 62 39.79 10.92 39.67
C PRO A 62 39.67 11.05 41.19
N ARG A 63 40.77 10.77 41.92
CA ARG A 63 40.88 10.85 43.39
C ARG A 63 40.02 9.88 44.21
N SER A 64 39.15 9.07 43.60
CA SER A 64 38.25 8.13 44.32
C SER A 64 38.63 6.66 44.16
N GLY A 65 39.43 6.34 43.14
CA GLY A 65 39.81 4.97 42.77
C GLY A 65 38.91 4.41 41.68
N THR A 66 38.84 3.09 41.57
CA THR A 66 37.93 2.42 40.61
C THR A 66 36.58 2.17 41.30
N VAL A 67 35.48 2.47 40.61
CA VAL A 67 34.11 2.24 41.11
C VAL A 67 33.31 1.38 40.15
N VAL A 68 32.29 0.66 40.64
CA VAL A 68 31.35 -0.09 39.81
C VAL A 68 30.56 0.88 38.93
N ALA A 69 30.50 0.61 37.63
CA ALA A 69 29.77 1.46 36.70
C ALA A 69 28.25 1.41 37.00
N GLY A 70 27.64 2.59 37.14
CA GLY A 70 26.18 2.76 37.08
C GLY A 70 25.63 2.16 35.79
N ARG A 71 24.56 1.36 35.86
CA ARG A 71 23.77 0.98 34.67
C ARG A 71 23.46 2.27 33.92
N LYS A 72 24.14 2.49 32.78
CA LYS A 72 23.86 3.62 31.90
C LYS A 72 22.36 3.52 31.60
N PRO A 73 21.53 4.54 31.88
CA PRO A 73 20.15 4.50 31.43
C PRO A 73 20.20 4.29 29.92
N GLU A 74 19.69 3.15 29.46
CA GLU A 74 19.50 2.95 28.03
C GLU A 74 18.69 4.15 27.55
N PRO A 75 19.13 4.84 26.48
CA PRO A 75 18.27 5.84 25.88
C PRO A 75 16.97 5.13 25.53
N LYS A 76 15.86 5.54 26.16
CA LYS A 76 14.53 5.04 25.81
C LYS A 76 14.43 5.02 24.28
N PRO A 77 14.10 3.90 23.64
CA PRO A 77 13.98 3.88 22.19
C PRO A 77 12.97 4.96 21.85
N ARG A 78 13.44 5.98 21.12
CA ARG A 78 12.52 6.90 20.43
C ARG A 78 11.57 6.00 19.64
N PRO A 79 10.25 6.22 19.66
CA PRO A 79 9.34 5.42 18.86
C PRO A 79 9.87 5.44 17.43
N ARG A 80 10.30 4.27 16.93
CA ARG A 80 10.63 4.12 15.52
C ARG A 80 9.38 4.57 14.76
N PRO A 81 9.49 5.44 13.74
CA PRO A 81 8.36 5.61 12.84
C PRO A 81 7.92 4.21 12.38
N PRO A 82 6.61 3.94 12.25
CA PRO A 82 6.12 2.60 11.90
C PRO A 82 6.96 2.11 10.72
N GLY A 83 7.60 0.95 10.91
CA GLY A 83 8.61 0.45 9.98
C GLY A 83 8.07 0.49 8.55
N LEU A 84 8.97 0.71 7.59
CA LEU A 84 8.61 0.50 6.20
C LEU A 84 8.02 -0.92 6.05
N SER A 85 6.84 -1.03 5.46
CA SER A 85 6.16 -2.30 5.20
C SER A 85 5.61 -2.28 3.77
N ARG A 86 5.31 -3.47 3.24
CA ARG A 86 4.74 -3.61 1.90
C ARG A 86 3.39 -2.89 1.80
N GLU A 87 2.55 -3.03 2.83
CA GLU A 87 1.24 -2.39 2.92
C GLU A 87 1.35 -0.87 2.92
N ARG A 88 2.34 -0.33 3.65
CA ARG A 88 2.59 1.12 3.70
C ARG A 88 3.09 1.65 2.34
N ILE A 89 3.95 0.90 1.66
CA ILE A 89 4.42 1.23 0.30
C ILE A 89 3.23 1.25 -0.68
N VAL A 90 2.42 0.19 -0.68
CA VAL A 90 1.25 0.06 -1.56
C VAL A 90 0.25 1.18 -1.31
N ARG A 91 -0.10 1.47 -0.04
CA ARG A 91 -1.02 2.55 0.29
C ARG A 91 -0.52 3.91 -0.17
N THR A 92 0.77 4.21 0.04
CA THR A 92 1.35 5.48 -0.44
C THR A 92 1.37 5.55 -1.96
N ALA A 93 1.61 4.44 -2.65
CA ALA A 93 1.54 4.38 -4.10
C ALA A 93 0.11 4.59 -4.64
N ILE A 94 -0.91 4.02 -3.99
CA ILE A 94 -2.33 4.28 -4.27
C ILE A 94 -2.63 5.77 -4.11
N THR A 95 -2.22 6.38 -3.00
CA THR A 95 -2.43 7.83 -2.78
C THR A 95 -1.80 8.67 -3.89
N ILE A 96 -0.58 8.36 -4.33
CA ILE A 96 0.06 9.07 -5.46
C ILE A 96 -0.76 8.88 -6.74
N ALA A 97 -1.20 7.66 -7.04
CA ALA A 97 -1.99 7.40 -8.24
C ALA A 97 -3.38 8.05 -8.21
N ASP A 98 -4.01 8.17 -7.03
CA ASP A 98 -5.28 8.86 -6.85
C ASP A 98 -5.16 10.38 -6.98
N GLU A 99 -4.03 10.96 -6.53
CA GLU A 99 -3.77 12.40 -6.54
C GLU A 99 -3.20 12.89 -7.89
N GLU A 100 -2.29 12.11 -8.48
CA GLU A 100 -1.44 12.54 -9.61
C GLU A 100 -1.60 11.66 -10.86
N GLY A 101 -2.41 10.60 -10.79
CA GLY A 101 -2.59 9.63 -11.86
C GLY A 101 -1.49 8.57 -11.91
N ILE A 102 -1.77 7.44 -12.57
CA ILE A 102 -0.84 6.30 -12.61
C ILE A 102 0.45 6.56 -13.40
N ALA A 103 0.41 7.51 -14.33
CA ALA A 103 1.56 7.92 -15.12
C ALA A 103 2.64 8.60 -14.27
N ALA A 104 2.26 9.29 -13.19
CA ALA A 104 3.18 9.94 -12.26
C ALA A 104 3.88 8.95 -11.29
N LEU A 105 3.35 7.73 -11.17
CA LEU A 105 3.87 6.74 -10.23
C LEU A 105 5.30 6.31 -10.58
N SER A 106 6.23 6.58 -9.67
CA SER A 106 7.61 6.13 -9.74
C SER A 106 8.13 5.60 -8.40
N MET A 107 9.07 4.65 -8.44
CA MET A 107 9.69 4.08 -7.23
C MET A 107 10.39 5.15 -6.37
N ARG A 108 10.99 6.15 -7.02
CA ARG A 108 11.62 7.29 -6.34
C ARG A 108 10.59 8.22 -5.70
N GLY A 109 9.49 8.50 -6.40
CA GLY A 109 8.37 9.29 -5.87
C GLY A 109 7.77 8.66 -4.62
N VAL A 110 7.53 7.34 -4.66
CA VAL A 110 7.04 6.58 -3.49
C VAL A 110 8.01 6.68 -2.31
N ALA A 111 9.32 6.48 -2.53
CA ALA A 111 10.33 6.63 -1.48
C ALA A 111 10.36 8.05 -0.89
N ALA A 112 10.27 9.07 -1.75
CA ALA A 112 10.25 10.48 -1.34
C ALA A 112 9.01 10.80 -0.49
N ARG A 113 7.82 10.37 -0.92
CA ARG A 113 6.55 10.55 -0.18
C ARG A 113 6.59 9.84 1.18
N LEU A 114 7.30 8.72 1.29
CA LEU A 114 7.51 7.98 2.54
C LEU A 114 8.63 8.57 3.43
N GLY A 115 9.43 9.50 2.93
CA GLY A 115 10.58 10.06 3.64
C GLY A 115 11.72 9.06 3.86
N VAL A 116 11.89 8.08 2.96
CA VAL A 116 12.92 7.03 3.05
C VAL A 116 13.91 7.10 1.89
N ALA A 117 15.07 6.45 2.04
CA ALA A 117 16.03 6.33 0.95
C ALA A 117 15.43 5.62 -0.27
N ALA A 118 15.80 6.06 -1.48
CA ALA A 118 15.25 5.55 -2.74
C ALA A 118 15.34 4.02 -2.91
N MET A 119 16.35 3.39 -2.29
CA MET A 119 16.55 1.94 -2.33
C MET A 119 15.71 1.16 -1.31
N ALA A 120 15.05 1.82 -0.37
CA ALA A 120 14.33 1.15 0.71
C ALA A 120 13.08 0.38 0.22
N PRO A 121 12.23 0.91 -0.69
CA PRO A 121 11.06 0.17 -1.18
C PRO A 121 11.42 -1.13 -1.91
N TYR A 122 12.57 -1.19 -2.58
CA TYR A 122 13.03 -2.37 -3.33
C TYR A 122 13.28 -3.61 -2.46
N ARG A 123 13.29 -3.48 -1.12
CA ARG A 123 13.33 -4.63 -0.20
C ARG A 123 11.98 -5.34 -0.06
N TYR A 124 10.90 -4.71 -0.48
CA TYR A 124 9.51 -5.18 -0.29
C TYR A 124 8.78 -5.43 -1.61
N VAL A 125 9.21 -4.76 -2.68
CA VAL A 125 8.67 -4.90 -4.04
C VAL A 125 9.82 -4.84 -5.04
N ALA A 126 9.84 -5.74 -6.03
CA ALA A 126 10.90 -5.87 -7.01
C ALA A 126 10.96 -4.66 -7.97
N GLY A 127 9.84 -3.97 -8.19
CA GLY A 127 9.79 -2.80 -9.04
C GLY A 127 8.39 -2.24 -9.23
N ARG A 128 8.26 -1.32 -10.20
CA ARG A 128 7.00 -0.61 -10.48
C ARG A 128 5.89 -1.56 -10.89
N ASP A 129 6.15 -2.54 -11.74
CA ASP A 129 5.10 -3.43 -12.26
C ASP A 129 4.52 -4.31 -11.16
N GLU A 130 5.36 -4.89 -10.29
CA GLU A 130 4.88 -5.61 -9.10
C GLU A 130 4.09 -4.68 -8.18
N LEU A 131 4.58 -3.46 -7.95
CA LEU A 131 3.88 -2.47 -7.13
C LEU A 131 2.49 -2.16 -7.70
N VAL A 132 2.36 -1.98 -9.02
CA VAL A 132 1.08 -1.73 -9.69
C VAL A 132 0.10 -2.89 -9.51
N LEU A 133 0.58 -4.15 -9.59
CA LEU A 133 -0.28 -5.32 -9.33
C LEU A 133 -0.76 -5.35 -7.88
N LEU A 134 0.12 -5.04 -6.92
CA LEU A 134 -0.24 -4.99 -5.50
C LEU A 134 -1.20 -3.84 -5.19
N MET A 135 -1.02 -2.69 -5.84
CA MET A 135 -1.96 -1.57 -5.76
C MET A 135 -3.33 -1.97 -6.28
N ALA A 136 -3.38 -2.61 -7.45
CA ALA A 136 -4.64 -3.05 -8.06
C ALA A 136 -5.36 -4.06 -7.16
N ASP A 137 -4.66 -5.08 -6.68
CA ASP A 137 -5.24 -6.07 -5.77
C ASP A 137 -5.75 -5.42 -4.48
N ALA A 138 -4.94 -4.54 -3.87
CA ALA A 138 -5.36 -3.83 -2.65
C ALA A 138 -6.57 -2.91 -2.87
N ALA A 139 -6.63 -2.21 -4.02
CA ALA A 139 -7.75 -1.34 -4.37
C ALA A 139 -9.05 -2.14 -4.56
N PHE A 140 -9.01 -3.27 -5.27
CA PHE A 140 -10.17 -4.17 -5.35
C PHE A 140 -10.60 -4.68 -3.97
N GLY A 141 -9.66 -4.89 -3.05
CA GLY A 141 -9.94 -5.35 -1.69
C GLY A 141 -10.57 -4.32 -0.74
N GLU A 142 -10.73 -3.05 -1.14
CA GLU A 142 -11.30 -2.02 -0.26
C GLU A 142 -12.79 -2.23 0.04
N ARG A 143 -13.50 -2.96 -0.83
CA ARG A 143 -14.91 -3.30 -0.64
C ARG A 143 -15.12 -4.79 -0.78
N GLY A 144 -15.92 -5.35 0.13
CA GLY A 144 -16.31 -6.75 0.12
C GLY A 144 -17.81 -6.94 0.07
N TYR A 145 -18.21 -8.20 0.13
CA TYR A 145 -19.61 -8.62 0.13
C TYR A 145 -20.02 -9.20 1.48
N PRO A 146 -21.32 -9.18 1.83
CA PRO A 146 -21.82 -9.90 2.99
C PRO A 146 -21.51 -11.39 2.88
N ALA A 147 -21.17 -12.03 4.00
CA ALA A 147 -20.88 -13.47 4.04
C ALA A 147 -22.05 -14.36 3.56
N ARG A 148 -23.27 -13.83 3.58
CA ARG A 148 -24.47 -14.44 3.00
C ARG A 148 -25.15 -13.39 2.13
N PRO A 149 -24.88 -13.38 0.81
CA PRO A 149 -25.58 -12.51 -0.10
C PRO A 149 -27.09 -12.81 -0.06
N SER A 150 -27.89 -11.77 0.10
CA SER A 150 -29.35 -11.85 0.05
C SER A 150 -29.87 -11.24 -1.24
N GLY A 151 -31.01 -11.72 -1.72
CA GLY A 151 -31.64 -11.23 -2.94
C GLY A 151 -31.51 -12.22 -4.10
N ASP A 152 -32.21 -11.90 -5.18
CA ASP A 152 -32.13 -12.68 -6.42
C ASP A 152 -30.83 -12.39 -7.18
N TRP A 153 -30.61 -13.14 -8.26
CA TRP A 153 -29.43 -13.01 -9.13
C TRP A 153 -29.23 -11.56 -9.59
N ARG A 154 -30.32 -10.84 -9.89
CA ARG A 154 -30.27 -9.46 -10.38
C ARG A 154 -29.77 -8.52 -9.29
N THR A 155 -30.36 -8.59 -8.09
CA THR A 155 -29.96 -7.76 -6.95
C THR A 155 -28.47 -7.94 -6.62
N ARG A 156 -27.96 -9.17 -6.70
CA ARG A 156 -26.55 -9.49 -6.45
C ARG A 156 -25.62 -8.95 -7.52
N LEU A 157 -25.99 -9.04 -8.81
CA LEU A 157 -25.22 -8.43 -9.89
C LEU A 157 -25.26 -6.90 -9.85
N GLU A 158 -26.38 -6.29 -9.48
CA GLU A 158 -26.46 -4.84 -9.29
C GLU A 158 -25.53 -4.37 -8.15
N LEU A 159 -25.54 -5.07 -7.00
CA LEU A 159 -24.61 -4.80 -5.90
C LEU A 159 -23.15 -4.93 -6.35
N THR A 160 -22.83 -5.98 -7.08
CA THR A 160 -21.48 -6.21 -7.62
C THR A 160 -21.06 -5.09 -8.57
N GLY A 161 -21.94 -4.71 -9.49
CA GLY A 161 -21.70 -3.64 -10.46
C GLY A 161 -21.43 -2.32 -9.77
N ARG A 162 -22.30 -1.92 -8.83
CA ARG A 162 -22.16 -0.69 -8.05
C ARG A 162 -20.91 -0.69 -7.17
N THR A 163 -20.54 -1.86 -6.63
CA THR A 163 -19.31 -2.01 -5.85
C THR A 163 -18.07 -1.74 -6.72
N LEU A 164 -17.96 -2.40 -7.87
CA LEU A 164 -16.88 -2.18 -8.83
C LEU A 164 -16.85 -0.73 -9.33
N TRP A 165 -18.00 -0.17 -9.68
CA TRP A 165 -18.10 1.23 -10.08
C TRP A 165 -17.59 2.19 -9.00
N SER A 166 -17.97 1.98 -7.74
CA SER A 166 -17.49 2.81 -6.63
C SER A 166 -15.96 2.72 -6.42
N LEU A 167 -15.36 1.55 -6.71
CA LEU A 167 -13.92 1.36 -6.66
C LEU A 167 -13.23 2.12 -7.80
N TYR A 168 -13.76 2.05 -9.01
CA TYR A 168 -13.24 2.82 -10.15
C TYR A 168 -13.40 4.34 -9.95
N ARG A 169 -14.52 4.80 -9.40
CA ARG A 169 -14.73 6.21 -9.04
C ARG A 169 -13.69 6.71 -8.03
N ARG A 170 -13.34 5.85 -7.07
CA ARG A 170 -12.33 6.16 -6.05
C ARG A 170 -10.91 6.09 -6.59
N HIS A 171 -10.63 5.14 -7.48
CA HIS A 171 -9.31 4.87 -8.07
C HIS A 171 -9.40 4.79 -9.61
N PRO A 172 -9.55 5.92 -10.34
CA PRO A 172 -9.83 5.86 -11.79
C PRO A 172 -8.72 5.21 -12.63
N TRP A 173 -7.48 5.26 -12.16
CA TRP A 173 -6.36 4.54 -12.77
C TRP A 173 -6.57 3.01 -12.85
N LEU A 174 -7.38 2.43 -11.96
CA LEU A 174 -7.60 0.98 -11.88
C LEU A 174 -8.23 0.43 -13.17
N ALA A 175 -9.09 1.21 -13.83
CA ALA A 175 -9.79 0.81 -15.05
C ALA A 175 -8.84 0.57 -16.24
N GLN A 176 -7.64 1.14 -16.20
CA GLN A 176 -6.64 1.01 -17.27
C GLN A 176 -5.75 -0.22 -17.13
N LEU A 177 -5.76 -0.89 -15.97
CA LEU A 177 -4.78 -1.93 -15.64
C LEU A 177 -5.16 -3.34 -16.06
N SER A 178 -6.43 -3.60 -16.42
CA SER A 178 -6.92 -4.95 -16.67
C SER A 178 -7.23 -5.17 -18.16
N PRO A 179 -6.31 -5.74 -18.96
CA PRO A 179 -6.64 -6.14 -20.33
C PRO A 179 -7.60 -7.33 -20.29
N ILE A 180 -8.75 -7.21 -20.94
CA ILE A 180 -9.77 -8.28 -21.05
C ILE A 180 -9.16 -9.60 -21.57
N THR A 181 -8.18 -9.51 -22.47
CA THR A 181 -7.53 -10.67 -23.08
C THR A 181 -6.39 -11.28 -22.24
N ARG A 182 -5.99 -10.63 -21.14
CA ARG A 182 -4.91 -11.09 -20.25
C ARG A 182 -5.28 -10.78 -18.79
N PRO A 183 -6.17 -11.58 -18.18
CA PRO A 183 -6.61 -11.36 -16.81
C PRO A 183 -5.42 -11.37 -15.84
N LEU A 184 -5.40 -10.40 -14.93
CA LEU A 184 -4.40 -10.35 -13.87
C LEU A 184 -4.80 -11.31 -12.72
N PRO A 185 -3.87 -12.09 -12.17
CA PRO A 185 -4.15 -13.00 -11.07
C PRO A 185 -4.24 -12.23 -9.73
N LEU A 186 -5.29 -11.43 -9.57
CA LEU A 186 -5.56 -10.62 -8.37
C LEU A 186 -6.63 -11.32 -7.52
N ALA A 187 -6.31 -11.61 -6.26
CA ALA A 187 -7.18 -12.37 -5.36
C ALA A 187 -8.46 -11.60 -5.02
N ASN A 188 -8.35 -10.28 -4.83
CA ASN A 188 -9.52 -9.45 -4.54
C ASN A 188 -10.39 -9.25 -5.78
N LEU A 189 -9.81 -9.19 -6.98
CA LEU A 189 -10.59 -9.19 -8.23
C LEU A 189 -11.36 -10.50 -8.40
N ALA A 190 -10.72 -11.64 -8.10
CA ALA A 190 -11.36 -12.94 -8.13
C ALA A 190 -12.56 -13.03 -7.16
N THR A 191 -12.53 -12.29 -6.05
CA THR A 191 -13.67 -12.21 -5.12
C THR A 191 -14.89 -11.55 -5.77
N HIS A 192 -14.70 -10.49 -6.54
CA HIS A 192 -15.79 -9.87 -7.31
C HIS A 192 -16.30 -10.79 -8.43
N ALA A 193 -15.38 -11.53 -9.08
CA ALA A 193 -15.76 -12.51 -10.09
C ALA A 193 -16.61 -13.64 -9.48
N GLU A 194 -16.21 -14.17 -8.33
CA GLU A 194 -16.93 -15.21 -7.61
C GLU A 194 -18.34 -14.76 -7.19
N GLU A 195 -18.49 -13.54 -6.68
CA GLU A 195 -19.82 -13.01 -6.33
C GLU A 195 -20.73 -12.91 -7.57
N ALA A 196 -20.21 -12.42 -8.69
CA ALA A 196 -20.97 -12.30 -9.94
C ALA A 196 -21.36 -13.68 -10.52
N LEU A 197 -20.41 -14.62 -10.54
CA LEU A 197 -20.63 -15.97 -11.08
C LEU A 197 -21.59 -16.77 -10.21
N SER A 198 -21.43 -16.72 -8.89
CA SER A 198 -22.33 -17.41 -7.94
C SER A 198 -23.74 -16.81 -7.89
N ALA A 199 -23.94 -15.58 -8.36
CA ALA A 199 -25.29 -15.03 -8.58
C ALA A 199 -26.03 -15.71 -9.73
N LEU A 200 -25.30 -16.24 -10.71
CA LEU A 200 -25.82 -16.92 -11.90
C LEU A 200 -25.76 -18.44 -11.78
N ASP A 201 -25.27 -18.96 -10.66
CA ASP A 201 -25.24 -20.41 -10.41
C ASP A 201 -26.67 -20.97 -10.25
N GLY A 202 -26.86 -22.22 -10.66
CA GLY A 202 -28.16 -22.90 -10.59
C GLY A 202 -29.13 -22.64 -11.75
N PHE A 203 -28.81 -21.74 -12.70
CA PHE A 203 -29.63 -21.47 -13.89
C PHE A 203 -29.36 -22.40 -15.10
N GLY A 204 -28.60 -23.48 -14.90
CA GLY A 204 -28.30 -24.45 -15.97
C GLY A 204 -27.39 -23.93 -17.09
N LEU A 205 -26.70 -22.80 -16.85
CA LEU A 205 -25.74 -22.23 -17.80
C LEU A 205 -24.50 -23.11 -17.95
N SER A 206 -24.02 -23.29 -19.18
CA SER A 206 -22.72 -23.89 -19.44
C SER A 206 -21.57 -23.00 -18.95
N ALA A 207 -20.40 -23.60 -18.70
CA ALA A 207 -19.20 -22.85 -18.33
C ALA A 207 -18.83 -21.75 -19.33
N LYS A 208 -19.07 -21.99 -20.63
CA LYS A 208 -18.88 -20.97 -21.67
C LYS A 208 -19.85 -19.80 -21.49
N GLN A 209 -21.14 -20.06 -21.27
CA GLN A 209 -22.13 -19.00 -21.07
C GLN A 209 -21.83 -18.17 -19.83
N LEU A 210 -21.45 -18.81 -18.72
CA LEU A 210 -21.02 -18.11 -17.50
C LEU A 210 -19.80 -17.22 -17.76
N CYS A 211 -18.78 -17.73 -18.46
CA CYS A 211 -17.60 -16.95 -18.83
C CYS A 211 -17.95 -15.77 -19.74
N ASP A 212 -18.78 -15.98 -20.78
CA ASP A 212 -19.19 -14.92 -21.71
C ASP A 212 -19.96 -13.82 -20.97
N LEU A 213 -20.90 -14.19 -20.08
CA LEU A 213 -21.67 -13.23 -19.27
C LEU A 213 -20.79 -12.47 -18.29
N HIS A 214 -19.87 -13.17 -17.61
CA HIS A 214 -18.92 -12.55 -16.70
C HIS A 214 -18.02 -11.53 -17.42
N VAL A 215 -17.46 -11.91 -18.57
CA VAL A 215 -16.62 -11.01 -19.37
C VAL A 215 -17.43 -9.80 -19.86
N LEU A 216 -18.66 -9.99 -20.36
CA LEU A 216 -19.53 -8.88 -20.80
C LEU A 216 -19.85 -7.92 -19.66
N PHE A 217 -20.20 -8.46 -18.48
CA PHE A 217 -20.51 -7.69 -17.29
C PHE A 217 -19.34 -6.83 -16.84
N PHE A 218 -18.16 -7.42 -16.67
CA PHE A 218 -16.96 -6.67 -16.28
C PHE A 218 -16.52 -5.68 -17.36
N SER A 219 -16.57 -6.07 -18.65
CA SER A 219 -16.15 -5.22 -19.77
C SER A 219 -17.02 -3.97 -19.89
N TYR A 220 -18.33 -4.09 -19.63
CA TYR A 220 -19.23 -2.94 -19.62
C TYR A 220 -18.81 -1.93 -18.53
N ILE A 221 -18.69 -2.40 -17.28
CA ILE A 221 -18.36 -1.54 -16.14
C ILE A 221 -17.00 -0.88 -16.36
N GLN A 222 -15.99 -1.69 -16.73
CA GLN A 222 -14.65 -1.18 -17.01
C GLN A 222 -14.63 -0.23 -18.21
N GLY A 223 -15.41 -0.51 -19.25
CA GLY A 223 -15.48 0.30 -20.47
C GLY A 223 -15.92 1.73 -20.19
N VAL A 224 -16.97 1.90 -19.36
CA VAL A 224 -17.40 3.22 -18.88
C VAL A 224 -16.34 3.82 -17.96
N ALA A 225 -15.81 3.03 -17.02
CA ALA A 225 -14.85 3.50 -16.01
C ALA A 225 -13.52 4.01 -16.58
N ILE A 226 -13.07 3.54 -17.75
CA ILE A 226 -11.85 4.04 -18.42
C ILE A 226 -11.94 5.55 -18.70
N HIS A 227 -13.14 6.11 -18.81
CA HIS A 227 -13.33 7.53 -19.13
C HIS A 227 -13.12 8.44 -17.91
N LEU A 228 -13.27 7.91 -16.69
CA LEU A 228 -13.04 8.66 -15.45
C LEU A 228 -11.62 9.24 -15.34
N GLU A 229 -10.59 8.46 -15.71
CA GLU A 229 -9.22 9.00 -15.72
C GLU A 229 -9.02 9.97 -16.90
N ARG A 230 -9.65 9.72 -18.05
CA ARG A 230 -9.51 10.59 -19.22
C ARG A 230 -10.06 11.98 -18.95
N GLU A 231 -11.20 12.08 -18.28
CA GLU A 231 -11.78 13.35 -17.83
C GLU A 231 -10.83 14.09 -16.88
N ARG A 232 -10.27 13.39 -15.89
CA ARG A 232 -9.27 13.98 -14.97
C ARG A 232 -8.01 14.46 -15.70
N HIS A 233 -7.49 13.69 -16.64
CA HIS A 233 -6.31 14.06 -17.43
C HIS A 233 -6.59 15.21 -18.42
N ALA A 234 -7.76 15.22 -19.05
CA ALA A 234 -8.16 16.29 -19.97
C ALA A 234 -8.18 17.63 -19.23
N ALA A 235 -8.89 17.70 -18.10
CA ALA A 235 -8.95 18.90 -17.27
C ALA A 235 -7.56 19.35 -16.77
N GLY A 236 -6.69 18.40 -16.38
CA GLY A 236 -5.34 18.70 -15.92
C GLY A 236 -4.36 19.17 -17.00
N THR A 237 -4.52 18.74 -18.26
CA THR A 237 -3.57 19.02 -19.35
C THR A 237 -3.94 20.26 -20.16
N SER A 238 -5.23 20.43 -20.49
CA SER A 238 -5.71 21.60 -21.24
C SER A 238 -5.94 22.81 -20.32
N GLY A 239 -6.22 22.58 -19.03
CA GLY A 239 -6.69 23.60 -18.09
C GLY A 239 -8.09 24.10 -18.40
N LEU A 240 -8.79 23.50 -19.37
CA LEU A 240 -10.13 23.85 -19.78
C LEU A 240 -11.15 22.95 -19.10
N THR A 241 -12.32 23.50 -18.77
CA THR A 241 -13.50 22.69 -18.43
C THR A 241 -14.00 21.93 -19.66
N GLU A 242 -14.91 20.97 -19.46
CA GLU A 242 -15.54 20.24 -20.57
C GLU A 242 -16.28 21.19 -21.52
N ASP A 243 -17.09 22.11 -20.98
CA ASP A 243 -17.79 23.13 -21.76
C ASP A 243 -16.84 24.01 -22.58
N GLU A 244 -15.73 24.44 -21.97
CA GLU A 244 -14.71 25.25 -22.64
C GLU A 244 -14.03 24.44 -23.75
N TRP A 245 -13.71 23.17 -23.51
CA TRP A 245 -13.15 22.29 -24.53
C TRP A 245 -14.14 22.07 -25.68
N LEU A 246 -15.42 21.78 -25.39
CA LEU A 246 -16.48 21.63 -26.40
C LEU A 246 -16.64 22.91 -27.24
N ALA A 247 -16.58 24.08 -26.61
CA ALA A 247 -16.61 25.37 -27.32
C ALA A 247 -15.44 25.51 -28.31
N THR A 248 -14.24 25.01 -27.98
CA THR A 248 -13.11 24.99 -28.95
C THR A 248 -13.34 24.05 -30.14
N GLN A 249 -14.15 23.00 -29.97
CA GLN A 249 -14.47 22.02 -31.01
C GLN A 249 -15.71 22.39 -31.84
N ALA A 250 -16.50 23.38 -31.41
CA ALA A 250 -17.74 23.81 -32.06
C ALA A 250 -17.62 24.08 -33.58
N PRO A 251 -16.52 24.65 -34.13
CA PRO A 251 -16.37 24.79 -35.57
C PRO A 251 -16.32 23.46 -36.32
N GLY A 252 -15.68 22.45 -35.73
CA GLY A 252 -15.60 21.10 -36.30
C GLY A 252 -16.95 20.39 -36.29
N HIS A 253 -17.68 20.48 -35.17
CA HIS A 253 -19.05 19.94 -35.07
C HIS A 253 -19.99 20.61 -36.09
N THR A 254 -19.94 21.95 -36.19
CA THR A 254 -20.71 22.72 -37.18
C THR A 254 -20.41 22.26 -38.61
N ALA A 255 -19.15 22.04 -38.97
CA ALA A 255 -18.77 21.56 -40.30
C ALA A 255 -19.32 20.15 -40.60
N ILE A 256 -19.31 19.25 -39.61
CA ILE A 256 -19.88 17.89 -39.73
C ILE A 256 -21.39 17.98 -39.97
N MET A 257 -22.08 18.80 -39.17
CA MET A 257 -23.53 19.00 -39.25
C MET A 257 -23.94 19.61 -40.60
N ALA A 258 -23.22 20.65 -41.05
CA ALA A 258 -23.45 21.34 -42.32
C ALA A 258 -23.20 20.46 -43.55
N SER A 259 -22.44 19.36 -43.41
CA SER A 259 -22.18 18.45 -44.54
C SER A 259 -23.42 17.69 -45.02
N GLY A 260 -24.50 17.63 -44.22
CA GLY A 260 -25.73 16.92 -44.55
C GLY A 260 -25.61 15.39 -44.60
N ARG A 261 -24.42 14.83 -44.38
CA ARG A 261 -24.15 13.37 -44.46
C ARG A 261 -24.57 12.59 -43.23
N HIS A 262 -24.86 13.27 -42.11
CA HIS A 262 -25.09 12.64 -40.80
C HIS A 262 -26.43 13.07 -40.17
N PRO A 263 -27.57 12.85 -40.85
CA PRO A 263 -28.85 13.46 -40.45
C PRO A 263 -29.32 13.08 -39.04
N VAL A 264 -29.12 11.83 -38.63
CA VAL A 264 -29.50 11.36 -37.28
C VAL A 264 -28.60 11.97 -36.21
N PHE A 265 -27.30 12.00 -36.45
CA PHE A 265 -26.31 12.55 -35.52
C PHE A 265 -26.47 14.07 -35.36
N THR A 266 -26.68 14.79 -36.46
CA THR A 266 -26.99 16.23 -36.44
C THR A 266 -28.24 16.50 -35.62
N ARG A 267 -29.34 15.75 -35.86
CA ARG A 267 -30.58 15.93 -35.07
C ARG A 267 -30.36 15.67 -33.59
N MET A 268 -29.62 14.61 -33.25
CA MET A 268 -29.27 14.30 -31.86
C MET A 268 -28.49 15.45 -31.23
N LEU A 269 -27.39 15.91 -31.85
CA LEU A 269 -26.57 16.99 -31.30
C LEU A 269 -27.37 18.28 -31.09
N THR A 270 -28.22 18.67 -32.05
CA THR A 270 -29.05 19.86 -31.92
C THR A 270 -30.01 19.76 -30.74
N THR A 271 -30.68 18.61 -30.55
CA THR A 271 -31.59 18.41 -29.41
C THR A 271 -30.83 18.40 -28.08
N LEU A 272 -29.64 17.79 -28.02
CA LEU A 272 -28.82 17.77 -26.81
C LEU A 272 -28.35 19.19 -26.43
N GLU A 273 -27.98 20.01 -27.40
CA GLU A 273 -27.61 21.42 -27.18
C GLU A 273 -28.81 22.24 -26.67
N GLU A 274 -30.00 22.04 -27.24
CA GLU A 274 -31.24 22.71 -26.81
C GLU A 274 -31.65 22.32 -25.38
N ASP A 275 -31.53 21.03 -25.04
CA ASP A 275 -31.90 20.50 -23.73
C ASP A 275 -30.83 20.75 -22.65
N GLY A 276 -29.65 21.25 -23.05
CA GLY A 276 -28.51 21.44 -22.14
C GLY A 276 -27.99 20.12 -21.58
N TYR A 277 -27.99 19.06 -22.39
CA TYR A 277 -27.55 17.74 -21.97
C TYR A 277 -26.07 17.73 -21.59
N ASP A 278 -25.80 17.20 -20.41
CA ASP A 278 -24.45 16.92 -19.91
C ASP A 278 -24.30 15.41 -19.72
N LEU A 279 -23.16 14.85 -20.14
CA LEU A 279 -22.93 13.42 -20.09
C LEU A 279 -22.46 13.00 -18.69
N ASP A 280 -23.38 12.57 -17.84
CA ASP A 280 -23.03 12.02 -16.53
C ASP A 280 -22.66 10.52 -16.64
N LEU A 281 -21.41 10.19 -16.31
CA LEU A 281 -20.92 8.82 -16.30
C LEU A 281 -21.60 7.92 -15.26
N ASP A 282 -22.08 8.45 -14.12
CA ASP A 282 -22.84 7.70 -13.13
C ASP A 282 -24.22 7.31 -13.68
N GLU A 283 -24.91 8.24 -14.34
CA GLU A 283 -26.20 7.97 -14.97
C GLU A 283 -26.05 6.98 -16.12
N LEU A 284 -25.01 7.15 -16.95
CA LEU A 284 -24.69 6.22 -18.03
C LEU A 284 -24.36 4.81 -17.50
N PHE A 285 -23.63 4.72 -16.39
CA PHE A 285 -23.35 3.47 -15.71
C PHE A 285 -24.64 2.78 -15.20
N GLU A 286 -25.53 3.49 -14.52
CA GLU A 286 -26.77 2.90 -14.01
C GLU A 286 -27.73 2.50 -15.14
N LEU A 287 -27.79 3.30 -16.22
CA LEU A 287 -28.60 2.98 -17.40
C LEU A 287 -28.12 1.71 -18.11
N GLY A 288 -26.82 1.62 -18.41
CA GLY A 288 -26.30 0.46 -19.12
C GLY A 288 -26.22 -0.79 -18.24
N LEU A 289 -26.01 -0.66 -16.91
CA LEU A 289 -26.10 -1.78 -15.98
C LEU A 289 -27.50 -2.40 -16.03
N ARG A 290 -28.55 -1.59 -15.89
CA ARG A 290 -29.94 -2.06 -15.99
C ARG A 290 -30.21 -2.73 -17.34
N SER A 291 -29.81 -2.07 -18.42
CA SER A 291 -30.01 -2.57 -19.79
C SER A 291 -29.30 -3.91 -20.03
N LEU A 292 -28.08 -4.07 -19.52
CA LEU A 292 -27.32 -5.31 -19.61
C LEU A 292 -28.03 -6.44 -18.84
N LEU A 293 -28.45 -6.18 -17.61
CA LEU A 293 -29.14 -7.17 -16.78
C LEU A 293 -30.51 -7.54 -17.34
N ASP A 294 -31.24 -6.61 -17.96
CA ASP A 294 -32.48 -6.92 -18.69
C ASP A 294 -32.21 -7.91 -19.83
N GLY A 295 -31.12 -7.71 -20.58
CA GLY A 295 -30.66 -8.66 -21.60
C GLY A 295 -30.22 -10.02 -21.04
N VAL A 296 -29.64 -10.06 -19.84
CA VAL A 296 -29.30 -11.32 -19.14
C VAL A 296 -30.56 -12.07 -18.72
N SER A 297 -31.59 -11.36 -18.26
CA SER A 297 -32.87 -11.96 -17.82
C SER A 297 -33.48 -12.85 -18.90
N LEU A 298 -33.39 -12.43 -20.17
CA LEU A 298 -33.88 -13.19 -21.33
C LEU A 298 -33.10 -14.49 -21.62
N ARG A 299 -31.90 -14.63 -21.05
CA ARG A 299 -31.05 -15.83 -21.19
C ARG A 299 -31.16 -16.79 -20.02
N LEU A 300 -31.73 -16.33 -18.90
CA LEU A 300 -31.99 -17.11 -17.70
C LEU A 300 -33.41 -17.69 -17.66
N ALA A 301 -34.31 -17.17 -18.52
CA ALA A 301 -35.65 -17.70 -18.77
C ALA A 301 -35.61 -18.92 -19.69
#